data_AF-A0A9Q3K585-F1
#
_entry.id   AF-A0A9Q3K585-F1
#
_cell.length_a   1.000
_cell.length_b   1.000
_cell.length_c   1.000
_cell.angle_alpha   90.00
_cell.angle_beta   90.00
_cell.angle_gamma   90.00
#
_symmetry.space_group_name_H-M   'P 1'
#
loop_
_entity.id
_entity.type
_entity.pdbx_description
1 polymer ?
#
loop_
_entity_poly.entity_id
_entity_poly.type
_entity_poly.pdbx_seq_one_letter_code
_entity_poly.pdbx_strand_id
1 'polypeptide(L)'
;MEYKDHEGYTHDWGTLLPAVHLAYNTSQHSTAGKTPALVEKGRKPLLPVDHLKKNLLTIHPTAKDFHEMWKRAGDTAANSIAEAK
;
A
#
# COMPACT_ATOMS: atom_id res chain seq x y z
N MET A 1 9.86 25.11 11.50
CA MET A 1 9.02 25.30 10.31
C MET A 1 7.84 24.38 10.47
N GLU A 2 6.65 24.92 10.72
CA GLU A 2 5.43 24.14 10.92
C GLU A 2 4.60 24.23 9.63
N TYR A 3 4.33 23.10 8.99
CA TYR A 3 3.43 23.04 7.84
C TYR A 3 2.04 22.68 8.33
N LYS A 4 1.05 23.51 8.00
CA LYS A 4 -0.37 23.25 8.24
C LYS A 4 -0.99 22.74 6.96
N ASP A 5 -1.61 21.57 7.03
CA ASP A 5 -2.38 21.04 5.91
C ASP A 5 -3.73 21.77 5.75
N HIS A 6 -4.47 21.39 4.71
CA HIS A 6 -5.77 21.98 4.38
C HIS A 6 -6.88 21.63 5.40
N GLU A 7 -6.59 20.69 6.31
CA GLU A 7 -7.47 20.20 7.39
C GLU A 7 -7.11 20.80 8.76
N GLY A 8 -6.03 21.59 8.84
CA GLY A 8 -5.60 22.31 10.04
C GLY A 8 -4.64 21.53 10.94
N TYR A 9 -4.14 20.37 10.53
CA TYR A 9 -3.14 19.62 11.29
C TYR A 9 -1.74 20.21 11.09
N THR A 10 -1.07 20.48 12.20
CA THR A 10 0.33 20.89 12.22
C THR A 10 1.20 19.65 12.08
N HIS A 11 1.83 19.47 10.93
CA HIS A 11 2.77 18.36 10.73
C HIS A 11 4.19 18.82 11.04
N ASP A 12 4.84 18.11 11.96
CA ASP A 12 6.27 18.26 12.17
C ASP A 12 7.03 17.64 10.99
N TRP A 13 7.80 18.47 10.28
CA TRP A 13 8.63 18.04 9.16
C TRP A 13 9.66 16.98 9.54
N GLY A 14 10.19 17.03 10.77
CA GLY A 14 11.12 16.01 11.26
C GLY A 14 10.49 14.61 11.25
N THR A 15 9.21 14.54 11.64
CA THR A 15 8.43 13.31 11.67
C THR A 15 8.02 12.83 10.27
N LEU A 16 7.74 13.74 9.34
CA LEU A 16 7.34 13.38 7.97
C LEU A 16 8.51 13.00 7.05
N LEU A 17 9.72 13.52 7.31
CA LEU A 17 10.87 13.36 6.44
C LEU A 17 11.20 11.89 6.09
N PRO A 18 11.18 10.93 7.04
CA PRO A 18 11.41 9.52 6.72
C PRO A 18 10.38 8.94 5.75
N ALA A 19 9.10 9.29 5.91
CA ALA A 19 8.03 8.81 5.05
C ALA A 19 8.17 9.35 3.62
N VAL A 20 8.46 10.64 3.47
CA VAL A 20 8.70 11.27 2.17
C VAL A 20 9.95 10.69 1.50
N HIS A 21 11.04 10.50 2.25
CA HIS A 21 12.26 9.89 1.75
C HIS A 21 12.02 8.47 1.21
N LEU A 22 11.19 7.68 1.91
CA LEU A 22 10.82 6.35 1.47
C LEU A 22 9.95 6.39 0.20
N ALA A 23 8.95 7.28 0.16
CA ALA A 23 8.07 7.45 -1.00
C ALA A 23 8.85 7.85 -2.26
N TYR A 24 9.78 8.81 -2.12
CA TYR A 24 10.66 9.24 -3.21
C TYR A 24 11.51 8.08 -3.74
N ASN A 25 12.16 7.34 -2.84
CA ASN A 25 13.05 6.24 -3.22
C ASN A 25 12.36 5.04 -3.87
N THR A 26 11.06 4.88 -3.64
CA THR A 26 10.25 3.75 -4.14
C THR A 26 9.44 4.12 -5.39
N SER A 27 9.25 5.42 -5.66
CA SER A 27 8.52 5.91 -6.82
C SER A 27 9.41 5.92 -8.06
N GLN A 28 8.81 5.65 -9.23
CA GLN A 28 9.53 5.70 -10.49
C GLN A 28 9.81 7.16 -10.85
N HIS A 29 11.08 7.50 -11.10
CA HIS A 29 11.43 8.85 -11.53
C HIS A 29 11.07 9.04 -13.02
N SER A 30 10.40 10.15 -13.35
CA SER A 30 9.87 10.42 -14.70
C SER A 30 10.94 10.37 -15.79
N THR A 31 12.12 10.94 -15.54
CA THR A 31 13.21 10.98 -16.52
C THR A 31 13.97 9.66 -16.66
N ALA A 32 14.18 8.94 -15.56
CA ALA A 32 15.06 7.76 -15.54
C ALA A 32 14.29 6.46 -15.78
N GLY A 33 12.96 6.47 -15.64
CA GLY A 33 12.12 5.27 -15.74
C GLY A 33 12.43 4.21 -14.69
N LYS A 34 13.23 4.53 -13.68
CA LYS A 34 13.65 3.63 -12.59
C LYS A 34 13.47 4.34 -11.25
N THR A 35 13.37 3.57 -10.18
CA THR A 35 13.29 4.11 -8.82
C THR A 35 14.66 4.68 -8.40
N PRO A 36 14.74 5.85 -7.75
CA PRO A 36 16.01 6.43 -7.30
C PRO A 36 16.89 5.47 -6.51
N ALA A 37 16.32 4.70 -5.57
CA ALA A 37 17.08 3.72 -4.79
C ALA A 37 17.72 2.62 -5.64
N LEU A 38 17.11 2.24 -6.76
CA LEU A 38 17.68 1.25 -7.68
C LEU A 38 18.87 1.82 -8.45
N VAL A 39 18.80 3.10 -8.82
CA VAL A 39 19.87 3.78 -9.57
C VAL A 39 21.06 4.07 -8.65
N GLU A 40 20.82 4.56 -7.43
CA GLU A 40 21.87 4.94 -6.49
C GLU A 40 22.49 3.73 -5.78
N LYS A 41 21.67 2.79 -5.31
CA LYS A 41 22.10 1.70 -4.41
C LYS A 41 22.10 0.34 -5.10
N GLY A 42 21.69 0.26 -6.36
CA GLY A 42 21.61 -1.00 -7.11
C GLY A 42 20.50 -1.95 -6.65
N ARG A 43 19.66 -1.56 -5.68
CA ARG A 43 18.59 -2.41 -5.14
C ARG A 43 17.35 -1.62 -4.73
N LYS A 44 16.17 -2.23 -4.90
CA LYS A 44 14.91 -1.69 -4.37
C LYS A 44 14.88 -1.90 -2.84
N PRO A 45 14.46 -0.90 -2.04
CA PRO A 45 14.27 -1.10 -0.60
C PRO A 45 13.17 -2.13 -0.37
N LEU A 46 13.38 -3.03 0.59
CA LEU A 46 12.38 -4.01 1.02
C LEU A 46 11.36 -3.31 1.91
N LEU A 47 10.11 -3.29 1.49
CA LEU A 47 9.01 -2.76 2.27
C LEU A 47 8.42 -3.86 3.17
N PRO A 48 7.78 -3.52 4.30
CA PRO A 48 7.10 -4.52 5.14
C PRO A 48 6.11 -5.38 4.34
N VAL A 49 5.45 -4.79 3.33
CA VAL A 49 4.54 -5.50 2.44
C VAL A 49 5.23 -6.55 1.57
N ASP A 50 6.52 -6.38 1.26
CA ASP A 50 7.30 -7.36 0.50
C ASP A 50 7.66 -8.57 1.37
N HIS A 51 7.69 -8.40 2.69
CA HIS A 51 7.90 -9.48 3.65
C HIS A 51 6.62 -10.25 3.99
N LEU A 52 5.44 -9.69 3.68
CA LEU A 52 4.19 -10.43 3.78
C LEU A 52 4.22 -11.55 2.74
N LYS A 53 4.33 -12.80 3.22
CA LYS A 53 4.22 -13.97 2.34
C LYS A 53 2.87 -13.89 1.63
N LYS A 54 2.88 -13.88 0.29
CA LYS A 54 1.65 -13.94 -0.53
C LYS A 54 0.76 -15.13 -0.14
N ASN A 55 1.40 -16.21 0.30
CA ASN A 55 0.75 -17.34 0.92
C ASN A 55 0.83 -17.17 2.43
N LEU A 56 -0.06 -16.36 3.01
CA LEU A 56 -0.29 -16.43 4.46
C LEU A 56 -0.58 -17.89 4.78
N LEU A 57 0.17 -18.45 5.73
CA LEU A 57 -0.21 -19.71 6.35
C LEU A 57 -1.63 -19.50 6.88
N THR A 58 -2.58 -20.35 6.50
CA THR A 58 -3.92 -20.33 7.10
C THR A 58 -3.77 -20.64 8.57
N ILE A 59 -3.63 -19.58 9.36
CA ILE A 59 -3.30 -19.62 10.80
C ILE A 59 -4.43 -20.34 11.56
N HIS A 60 -5.67 -20.23 11.05
CA HIS A 60 -6.83 -20.90 11.59
C HIS A 60 -7.78 -21.29 10.45
N PRO A 61 -8.42 -22.48 10.47
CA PRO A 61 -9.37 -22.92 9.44
C PRO A 61 -10.48 -21.88 9.19
N THR A 62 -10.97 -21.22 10.24
CA THR A 62 -12.00 -20.18 10.12
C THR A 62 -11.58 -18.95 9.32
N ALA A 63 -10.28 -18.63 9.26
CA ALA A 63 -9.81 -17.48 8.47
C ALA A 63 -9.96 -17.76 6.96
N LYS A 64 -9.81 -19.03 6.55
CA LYS A 64 -10.05 -19.47 5.18
C LYS A 64 -11.54 -19.38 4.84
N ASP A 65 -12.38 -19.92 5.71
CA ASP A 65 -13.84 -19.91 5.52
C ASP A 65 -14.39 -18.48 5.45
N PHE A 66 -13.87 -17.58 6.30
CA PHE A 66 -14.23 -16.17 6.29
C PHE A 66 -13.80 -15.46 5.00
N HIS A 67 -12.60 -15.74 4.49
CA HIS A 67 -12.12 -15.18 3.22
C HIS A 67 -12.97 -15.63 2.04
N GLU A 68 -13.37 -16.90 2.01
CA GLU A 68 -14.26 -17.45 0.98
C GLU A 68 -15.66 -16.82 1.05
N MET A 69 -16.22 -16.66 2.26
CA MET A 69 -17.48 -15.96 2.46
C MET A 69 -17.40 -14.50 1.97
N TRP A 70 -16.34 -13.78 2.33
CA TRP A 70 -16.15 -12.37 1.96
C TRP A 70 -16.06 -12.18 0.45
N LYS A 71 -15.33 -13.06 -0.25
CA LYS A 71 -15.29 -13.07 -1.73
C LYS A 71 -16.67 -13.26 -2.35
N ARG A 72 -17.42 -14.29 -1.92
CA ARG A 72 -18.77 -14.58 -2.45
C ARG A 72 -19.74 -13.42 -2.22
N ALA A 73 -19.67 -12.77 -1.07
CA ALA A 73 -20.48 -11.59 -0.79
C ALA A 73 -20.15 -10.43 -1.74
N GLY A 74 -18.87 -10.21 -2.03
CA GLY A 74 -18.42 -9.23 -3.01
C GLY A 74 -18.93 -9.50 -4.43
N ASP A 75 -18.81 -10.75 -4.90
CA ASP A 75 -19.30 -11.16 -6.22
C ASP A 75 -20.82 -10.98 -6.33
N THR A 76 -21.56 -11.34 -5.28
CA THR A 76 -23.02 -11.17 -5.24
C THR A 76 -23.41 -9.70 -5.27
N ALA A 77 -22.74 -8.86 -4.48
CA ALA A 77 -22.99 -7.42 -4.48
C ALA A 77 -22.70 -6.80 -5.86
N ALA A 78 -21.60 -7.21 -6.52
CA ALA A 78 -21.29 -6.75 -7.87
C ALA A 78 -22.36 -7.16 -8.89
N ASN A 79 -22.87 -8.39 -8.80
CA ASN A 79 -23.94 -8.87 -9.66
C ASN A 79 -25.27 -8.11 -9.41
N SER A 80 -25.64 -7.86 -8.16
CA SER A 80 -26.84 -7.08 -7.85
C SER A 80 -26.75 -5.63 -8.35
N ILE A 81 -25.56 -5.02 -8.34
CA ILE A 81 -25.33 -3.70 -8.93
C ILE A 81 -25.47 -3.75 -10.46
N ALA A 82 -24.97 -4.82 -11.10
CA ALA A 82 -25.07 -5.00 -12.54
C ALA A 82 -26.51 -5.26 -13.01
N GLU A 83 -27.30 -6.02 -12.25
CA GLU A 83 -28.71 -6.30 -12.52
C GLU A 83 -29.62 -5.07 -12.30
N ALA A 84 -29.22 -4.13 -11.45
CA ALA A 84 -29.97 -2.91 -11.17
C ALA A 84 -29.77 -1.80 -12.22
N LYS A 85 -28.94 -2.04 -13.25
CA LYS A 85 -28.58 -1.07 -14.29
C LYS A 85 -29.20 -1.42 -15.65
#